data_AF-A0A6P0SZI3-F1
#
_entry.id   AF-A0A6P0SZI3-F1
#
_cell.length_a   1.000
_cell.length_b   1.000
_cell.length_c   1.000
_cell.angle_alpha   90.00
_cell.angle_beta   90.00
_cell.angle_gamma   90.00
#
_symmetry.space_group_name_H-M   'P 1'
#
loop_
_entity.id
_entity.type
_entity.pdbx_description
1 polymer ?
#
loop_
_entity_poly.entity_id
_entity_poly.type
_entity_poly.pdbx_seq_one_letter_code
_entity_poly.pdbx_strand_id
1 'polypeptide(L)'
;QNVTVPASQFSRLNPQGCLLASNIQPSLGQTLVLYGEPVGTPEEDRKLANACVDAFFQGSDQKPQFMASGQLFGSPIFAYDNGKEKPTEQCHLLVCLNRHPETLKLVEKTSLSFFNLLCCRSKILFAYHEARWCYRETRGLYGQLEQEVTDFKELATQRDTRLEQLKQKLTEMPSKTFDYAVYLRDLEDHKTAIATNAENYDYWLEKIRESSLKDDNIEFLANFLNQRTKLFQRQIQTNLNYLKPGQQLFDQMLGSIRGIVETEQAQQEKRLERWIASVGIGLAVSGISSQTAAKPVESIITQLYPKQSLDCPKAGVTPCLIYSVVFVLFHVGFGFITALIFGRIMDRGGK
;
A
#
# COMPACT_ATOMS: atom_id res chain seq x y z
N GLN A 1 -49.97 -3.28 -7.16
CA GLN A 1 -49.82 -4.71 -6.84
C GLN A 1 -48.33 -5.00 -6.82
N ASN A 2 -47.80 -5.52 -5.71
CA ASN A 2 -46.41 -5.97 -5.66
C ASN A 2 -46.32 -7.29 -6.43
N VAL A 3 -45.45 -7.33 -7.45
CA VAL A 3 -45.23 -8.54 -8.26
C VAL A 3 -44.10 -9.34 -7.63
N THR A 4 -44.39 -10.56 -7.20
CA THR A 4 -43.35 -11.49 -6.74
C THR A 4 -42.56 -12.01 -7.93
N VAL A 5 -41.23 -11.88 -7.88
CA VAL A 5 -40.32 -12.36 -8.93
C VAL A 5 -39.37 -13.42 -8.36
N PRO A 6 -39.08 -14.50 -9.10
CA PRO A 6 -38.09 -15.48 -8.67
C PRO A 6 -36.67 -14.90 -8.76
N ALA A 7 -35.78 -15.34 -7.88
CA ALA A 7 -34.39 -14.87 -7.84
C ALA A 7 -33.66 -15.05 -9.19
N SER A 8 -34.00 -16.08 -9.97
CA SER A 8 -33.45 -16.30 -11.32
C SER A 8 -33.70 -15.16 -12.31
N GLN A 9 -34.71 -14.32 -12.07
CA GLN A 9 -34.98 -13.14 -12.90
C GLN A 9 -34.12 -11.92 -12.53
N PHE A 10 -33.29 -11.98 -11.48
CA PHE A 10 -32.39 -10.89 -11.11
C PHE A 10 -31.33 -10.59 -12.20
N SER A 11 -31.04 -11.55 -13.08
CA SER A 11 -30.20 -11.31 -14.27
C SER A 11 -30.74 -10.18 -15.16
N ARG A 12 -32.06 -9.91 -15.11
CA ARG A 12 -32.70 -8.81 -15.85
C ARG A 12 -32.37 -7.43 -15.27
N LEU A 13 -31.91 -7.35 -14.01
CA LEU A 13 -31.48 -6.09 -13.38
C LEU A 13 -30.06 -5.68 -13.81
N ASN A 14 -29.32 -6.60 -14.44
CA ASN A 14 -27.97 -6.37 -14.94
C ASN A 14 -27.85 -6.89 -16.38
N PRO A 15 -28.68 -6.38 -17.33
CA PRO A 15 -28.72 -6.91 -18.69
C PRO A 15 -27.34 -6.77 -19.33
N GLN A 16 -26.85 -7.88 -19.92
CA GLN A 16 -25.54 -7.95 -20.55
C GLN A 16 -24.37 -7.53 -19.62
N GLY A 17 -24.59 -7.57 -18.30
CA GLY A 17 -23.61 -7.13 -17.32
C GLY A 17 -23.36 -5.63 -17.31
N CYS A 18 -24.28 -4.78 -17.77
CA CYS A 18 -24.04 -3.34 -17.92
C CYS A 18 -23.61 -2.62 -16.63
N LEU A 19 -23.94 -3.18 -15.46
CA LEU A 19 -23.53 -2.69 -14.14
C LEU A 19 -22.25 -3.35 -13.63
N LEU A 20 -21.55 -4.18 -14.41
CA LEU A 20 -20.29 -4.78 -13.98
C LEU A 20 -19.12 -3.80 -14.14
N ALA A 21 -18.12 -3.93 -13.27
CA ALA A 21 -16.93 -3.09 -13.29
C ALA A 21 -16.20 -3.07 -14.65
N SER A 22 -16.25 -4.17 -15.41
CA SER A 22 -15.67 -4.23 -16.78
C SER A 22 -16.34 -3.27 -17.76
N ASN A 23 -17.62 -2.96 -17.54
CA ASN A 23 -18.43 -2.16 -18.44
C ASN A 23 -18.52 -0.70 -17.99
N ILE A 24 -18.64 -0.45 -16.68
CA ILE A 24 -18.74 0.92 -16.16
C ILE A 24 -17.39 1.60 -15.94
N GLN A 25 -16.30 0.82 -15.86
CA GLN A 25 -14.93 1.30 -15.62
C GLN A 25 -14.83 2.30 -14.46
N PRO A 26 -15.18 1.88 -13.22
CA PRO A 26 -15.29 2.80 -12.11
C PRO A 26 -13.90 3.33 -11.70
N SER A 27 -13.75 4.65 -11.59
CA SER A 27 -12.48 5.28 -11.24
C SER A 27 -12.06 5.01 -9.78
N LEU A 28 -13.01 5.04 -8.85
CA LEU A 28 -12.77 4.83 -7.41
C LEU A 28 -13.09 3.41 -6.92
N GLY A 29 -13.60 2.54 -7.79
CA GLY A 29 -14.17 1.25 -7.44
C GLY A 29 -15.69 1.26 -7.32
N GLN A 30 -16.27 0.07 -7.24
CA GLN A 30 -17.71 -0.13 -7.28
C GLN A 30 -18.25 -0.74 -5.99
N THR A 31 -19.33 -0.15 -5.48
CA THR A 31 -20.25 -0.82 -4.56
C THR A 31 -21.63 -0.87 -5.17
N LEU A 32 -22.26 -2.04 -5.15
CA LEU A 32 -23.64 -2.27 -5.55
C LEU A 32 -24.48 -2.60 -4.32
N VAL A 33 -25.72 -2.14 -4.29
CA VAL A 33 -26.68 -2.46 -3.22
C VAL A 33 -27.92 -3.06 -3.87
N LEU A 34 -28.19 -4.33 -3.59
CA LEU A 34 -29.41 -5.02 -3.98
C LEU A 34 -30.37 -4.97 -2.80
N TYR A 35 -31.55 -4.43 -3.04
CA TYR A 35 -32.62 -4.35 -2.06
C TYR A 35 -33.83 -5.14 -2.56
N GLY A 36 -34.50 -5.85 -1.66
CA GLY A 36 -35.76 -6.52 -1.98
C GLY A 36 -36.56 -6.90 -0.74
N GLU A 37 -37.87 -7.09 -0.92
CA GLU A 37 -38.77 -7.66 0.08
C GLU A 37 -38.89 -9.17 -0.17
N PRO A 38 -38.22 -10.02 0.62
CA PRO A 38 -38.26 -11.47 0.41
C PRO A 38 -39.64 -12.06 0.76
N VAL A 39 -40.04 -13.04 -0.05
CA VAL A 39 -41.15 -13.97 0.28
C VAL A 39 -40.54 -15.23 0.89
N GLY A 40 -41.18 -15.82 1.90
CA GLY A 40 -40.67 -17.02 2.61
C GLY A 40 -40.21 -16.70 4.03
N THR A 41 -39.42 -17.58 4.65
CA THR A 41 -38.99 -17.45 6.05
C THR A 41 -37.56 -16.91 6.20
N PRO A 42 -37.20 -16.28 7.34
CA PRO A 42 -35.86 -15.73 7.55
C PRO A 42 -34.71 -16.74 7.47
N GLU A 43 -34.95 -18.02 7.76
CA GLU A 43 -33.92 -19.08 7.71
C GLU A 43 -33.36 -19.28 6.30
N GLU A 44 -34.10 -18.88 5.27
CA GLU A 44 -33.71 -19.01 3.88
C GLU A 44 -33.00 -17.76 3.33
N ASP A 45 -32.91 -16.66 4.10
CA ASP A 45 -32.47 -15.36 3.60
C ASP A 45 -31.05 -15.37 3.04
N ARG A 46 -30.13 -16.10 3.67
CA ARG A 46 -28.76 -16.25 3.13
C ARG A 46 -28.75 -17.03 1.80
N LYS A 47 -29.59 -18.05 1.69
CA LYS A 47 -29.71 -18.85 0.45
C LYS A 47 -30.32 -18.01 -0.66
N LEU A 48 -31.33 -17.20 -0.34
CA LEU A 48 -31.94 -16.25 -1.26
C LEU A 48 -30.93 -15.19 -1.70
N ALA A 49 -30.17 -14.59 -0.78
CA ALA A 49 -29.14 -13.61 -1.08
C ALA A 49 -28.11 -14.19 -2.06
N ASN A 50 -27.58 -15.40 -1.79
CA ASN A 50 -26.66 -16.08 -2.69
C ASN A 50 -27.27 -16.32 -4.08
N ALA A 51 -28.53 -16.76 -4.15
CA ALA A 51 -29.21 -16.97 -5.42
C ALA A 51 -29.38 -15.66 -6.22
N CYS A 52 -29.65 -14.54 -5.54
CA CYS A 52 -29.71 -13.21 -6.16
C CYS A 52 -28.34 -12.80 -6.71
N VAL A 53 -27.25 -13.04 -5.98
CA VAL A 53 -25.88 -12.78 -6.47
C VAL A 53 -25.56 -13.66 -7.67
N ASP A 54 -25.83 -14.96 -7.60
CA ASP A 54 -25.57 -15.90 -8.70
C ASP A 54 -26.32 -15.49 -9.99
N ALA A 55 -27.59 -15.07 -9.85
CA ALA A 55 -28.37 -14.59 -10.99
C ALA A 55 -27.89 -13.24 -11.52
N PHE A 56 -27.54 -12.28 -10.65
CA PHE A 56 -27.07 -10.95 -11.05
C PHE A 56 -25.73 -10.98 -11.80
N PHE A 57 -24.87 -11.95 -11.46
CA PHE A 57 -23.56 -12.16 -12.08
C PHE A 57 -23.53 -13.36 -13.05
N GLN A 58 -24.69 -13.81 -13.53
CA GLN A 58 -24.78 -14.96 -14.42
C GLN A 58 -23.89 -14.78 -15.66
N GLY A 59 -22.96 -15.71 -15.87
CA GLY A 59 -22.02 -15.69 -17.00
C GLY A 59 -20.84 -14.71 -16.84
N SER A 60 -20.58 -14.21 -15.62
CA SER A 60 -19.45 -13.32 -15.34
C SER A 60 -18.46 -13.93 -14.34
N ASP A 61 -17.17 -13.80 -14.64
CA ASP A 61 -16.07 -14.13 -13.73
C ASP A 61 -15.82 -13.05 -12.65
N GLN A 62 -16.57 -11.93 -12.68
CA GLN A 62 -16.44 -10.84 -11.72
C GLN A 62 -17.29 -11.04 -10.46
N LYS A 63 -17.94 -12.20 -10.31
CA LYS A 63 -18.83 -12.52 -9.20
C LYS A 63 -18.12 -12.39 -7.84
N PRO A 64 -18.61 -11.54 -6.93
CA PRO A 64 -18.05 -11.41 -5.60
C PRO A 64 -18.41 -12.64 -4.73
N GLN A 65 -17.57 -12.92 -3.73
CA GLN A 65 -17.78 -14.03 -2.80
C GLN A 65 -18.36 -13.54 -1.49
N PHE A 66 -19.14 -14.40 -0.83
CA PHE A 66 -19.71 -14.08 0.48
C PHE A 66 -18.60 -13.74 1.48
N MET A 67 -18.72 -12.61 2.16
CA MET A 67 -17.76 -12.16 3.17
C MET A 67 -18.36 -12.24 4.57
N ALA A 68 -19.54 -11.65 4.76
CA ALA A 68 -20.13 -11.49 6.07
C ALA A 68 -21.65 -11.30 5.99
N SER A 69 -22.31 -11.47 7.13
CA SER A 69 -23.73 -11.15 7.32
C SER A 69 -23.89 -10.28 8.54
N GLY A 70 -25.00 -9.55 8.58
CA GLY A 70 -25.41 -8.74 9.71
C GLY A 70 -26.90 -8.44 9.65
N GLN A 71 -27.33 -7.52 10.51
CA GLN A 71 -28.69 -7.02 10.55
C GLN A 71 -28.64 -5.50 10.67
N LEU A 72 -29.45 -4.82 9.85
CA LEU A 72 -29.55 -3.37 9.83
C LEU A 72 -31.02 -2.96 9.66
N PHE A 73 -31.49 -2.09 10.55
CA PHE A 73 -32.87 -1.61 10.65
C PHE A 73 -33.90 -2.72 10.77
N GLY A 74 -33.56 -3.79 11.50
CA GLY A 74 -34.40 -4.98 11.69
C GLY A 74 -34.37 -5.98 10.52
N SER A 75 -33.56 -5.71 9.49
CA SER A 75 -33.51 -6.51 8.26
C SER A 75 -32.13 -7.12 8.03
N PRO A 76 -32.03 -8.38 7.56
CA PRO A 76 -30.75 -8.99 7.28
C PRO A 76 -30.03 -8.32 6.10
N ILE A 77 -28.71 -8.15 6.26
CA ILE A 77 -27.81 -7.61 5.26
C ILE A 77 -26.63 -8.58 5.06
N PHE A 78 -26.29 -8.83 3.79
CA PHE A 78 -25.21 -9.74 3.41
C PHE A 78 -24.18 -9.01 2.56
N ALA A 79 -22.91 -9.13 2.91
CA ALA A 79 -21.80 -8.50 2.21
C ALA A 79 -21.03 -9.52 1.38
N TYR A 80 -20.73 -9.14 0.15
CA TYR A 80 -19.92 -9.90 -0.80
C TYR A 80 -18.82 -9.00 -1.37
N ASP A 81 -17.66 -9.58 -1.65
CA ASP A 81 -16.52 -8.86 -2.22
C ASP A 81 -15.67 -9.79 -3.09
N ASN A 82 -15.08 -9.26 -4.15
CA ASN A 82 -14.23 -10.04 -5.05
C ASN A 82 -12.73 -9.96 -4.72
N GLY A 83 -12.35 -9.22 -3.68
CA GLY A 83 -10.98 -9.10 -3.18
C GLY A 83 -10.03 -8.39 -4.15
N LYS A 84 -10.51 -7.83 -5.26
CA LYS A 84 -9.67 -7.17 -6.24
C LYS A 84 -9.13 -5.87 -5.66
N GLU A 85 -7.87 -5.60 -5.95
CA GLU A 85 -7.26 -4.37 -5.46
C GLU A 85 -7.42 -3.21 -6.43
N LYS A 86 -7.34 -3.48 -7.74
CA LYS A 86 -7.45 -2.45 -8.76
C LYS A 86 -8.88 -1.89 -8.72
N PRO A 87 -9.07 -0.56 -8.57
CA PRO A 87 -10.40 0.05 -8.49
C PRO A 87 -11.33 -0.35 -9.64
N THR A 88 -10.81 -0.38 -10.87
CA THR A 88 -11.59 -0.74 -12.06
C THR A 88 -12.05 -2.21 -12.10
N GLU A 89 -11.54 -3.06 -11.22
CA GLU A 89 -11.89 -4.48 -11.09
C GLU A 89 -12.65 -4.79 -9.79
N GLN A 90 -12.71 -3.82 -8.87
CA GLN A 90 -13.36 -4.00 -7.57
C GLN A 90 -14.87 -4.14 -7.72
N CYS A 91 -15.42 -5.12 -7.01
CA CYS A 91 -16.85 -5.27 -6.86
C CYS A 91 -17.17 -5.62 -5.40
N HIS A 92 -17.76 -4.68 -4.69
CA HIS A 92 -18.37 -4.87 -3.39
C HIS A 92 -19.89 -4.87 -3.56
N LEU A 93 -20.58 -5.80 -2.93
CA LEU A 93 -22.03 -5.97 -3.07
C LEU A 93 -22.66 -6.15 -1.69
N LEU A 94 -23.70 -5.37 -1.44
CA LEU A 94 -24.56 -5.54 -0.27
C LEU A 94 -25.93 -6.02 -0.73
N VAL A 95 -26.43 -7.09 -0.13
CA VAL A 95 -27.79 -7.58 -0.33
C VAL A 95 -28.58 -7.32 0.94
N CYS A 96 -29.57 -6.43 0.87
CA CYS A 96 -30.46 -6.05 1.96
C CYS A 96 -31.85 -6.66 1.71
N LEU A 97 -32.31 -7.52 2.61
CA LEU A 97 -33.62 -8.17 2.49
C LEU A 97 -34.57 -7.60 3.54
N ASN A 98 -35.57 -6.83 3.12
CA ASN A 98 -36.47 -6.11 4.02
C ASN A 98 -37.45 -7.07 4.73
N ARG A 99 -37.23 -7.29 6.03
CA ARG A 99 -38.06 -8.11 6.91
C ARG A 99 -38.78 -7.31 8.00
N HIS A 100 -38.54 -6.00 8.10
CA HIS A 100 -39.03 -5.19 9.21
C HIS A 100 -39.74 -3.92 8.72
N PRO A 101 -40.93 -3.59 9.24
CA PRO A 101 -41.74 -2.48 8.74
C PRO A 101 -41.05 -1.11 8.84
N GLU A 102 -40.10 -0.96 9.76
CA GLU A 102 -39.34 0.29 9.91
C GLU A 102 -38.13 0.41 8.97
N THR A 103 -37.69 -0.67 8.31
CA THR A 103 -36.46 -0.67 7.52
C THR A 103 -36.47 0.44 6.46
N LEU A 104 -37.55 0.57 5.69
CA LEU A 104 -37.60 1.57 4.61
C LEU A 104 -37.47 3.00 5.16
N LYS A 105 -38.23 3.33 6.22
CA LYS A 105 -38.17 4.63 6.88
C LYS A 105 -36.78 4.95 7.43
N LEU A 106 -36.10 3.96 8.02
CA LEU A 106 -34.77 4.15 8.59
C LEU A 106 -33.68 4.23 7.50
N VAL A 107 -33.80 3.48 6.40
CA VAL A 107 -32.94 3.62 5.23
C VAL A 107 -33.08 5.01 4.61
N GLU A 108 -34.31 5.51 4.44
CA GLU A 108 -34.54 6.86 3.90
C GLU A 108 -33.89 7.93 4.78
N LYS A 109 -34.11 7.84 6.10
CA LYS A 109 -33.51 8.74 7.11
C LYS A 109 -31.98 8.72 7.09
N THR A 110 -31.37 7.57 6.83
CA THR A 110 -29.90 7.39 6.89
C THR A 110 -29.23 7.29 5.52
N SER A 111 -29.96 7.53 4.44
CA SER A 111 -29.50 7.36 3.05
C SER A 111 -28.19 8.11 2.76
N LEU A 112 -28.08 9.36 3.20
CA LEU A 112 -26.86 10.16 3.06
C LEU A 112 -25.68 9.54 3.82
N SER A 113 -25.91 9.09 5.05
CA SER A 113 -24.89 8.44 5.88
C SER A 113 -24.42 7.14 5.25
N PHE A 114 -25.35 6.32 4.75
CA PHE A 114 -25.05 5.07 4.07
C PHE A 114 -24.25 5.30 2.79
N PHE A 115 -24.66 6.25 1.95
CA PHE A 115 -23.94 6.61 0.74
C PHE A 115 -22.51 7.09 1.04
N ASN A 116 -22.36 8.00 2.01
CA ASN A 116 -21.06 8.54 2.36
C ASN A 116 -20.14 7.49 2.99
N LEU A 117 -20.67 6.56 3.79
CA LEU A 117 -19.92 5.42 4.32
C LEU A 117 -19.30 4.60 3.17
N LEU A 118 -20.11 4.22 2.19
CA LEU A 118 -19.66 3.43 1.03
C LEU A 118 -18.66 4.21 0.16
N CYS A 119 -18.87 5.52 0.01
CA CYS A 119 -17.93 6.39 -0.71
C CYS A 119 -16.57 6.48 0.01
N CYS A 120 -16.56 6.60 1.34
CA CYS A 120 -15.34 6.58 2.13
C CYS A 120 -14.58 5.26 1.96
N ARG A 121 -15.30 4.12 1.95
CA ARG A 121 -14.72 2.80 1.67
C ARG A 121 -13.98 2.77 0.33
N SER A 122 -14.62 3.24 -0.74
CA SER A 122 -14.03 3.28 -2.08
C SER A 122 -12.80 4.20 -2.13
N LYS A 123 -12.88 5.41 -1.53
CA LYS A 123 -11.76 6.35 -1.46
C LYS A 123 -10.56 5.78 -0.71
N ILE A 124 -10.79 5.06 0.39
CA ILE A 124 -9.73 4.37 1.15
C ILE A 124 -9.02 3.33 0.27
N LEU A 125 -9.78 2.48 -0.44
CA LEU A 125 -9.21 1.45 -1.29
C LEU A 125 -8.48 2.02 -2.50
N PHE A 126 -9.04 3.07 -3.12
CA PHE A 126 -8.40 3.81 -4.19
C PHE A 126 -7.06 4.43 -3.74
N ALA A 127 -7.06 5.18 -2.64
CA ALA A 127 -5.84 5.79 -2.11
C ALA A 127 -4.78 4.74 -1.76
N TYR A 128 -5.18 3.56 -1.26
CA TYR A 128 -4.24 2.47 -1.03
C TYR A 128 -3.67 1.89 -2.33
N HIS A 129 -4.49 1.71 -3.37
CA HIS A 129 -4.03 1.28 -4.69
C HIS A 129 -3.00 2.25 -5.27
N GLU A 130 -3.28 3.56 -5.24
CA GLU A 130 -2.38 4.61 -5.72
C GLU A 130 -1.11 4.72 -4.87
N ALA A 131 -1.18 4.48 -3.57
CA ALA A 131 0.01 4.39 -2.73
C ALA A 131 0.90 3.21 -3.13
N ARG A 132 0.33 2.04 -3.44
CA ARG A 132 1.13 0.92 -3.99
C ARG A 132 1.65 1.21 -5.39
N TRP A 133 0.87 1.97 -6.17
CA TRP A 133 1.26 2.83 -7.29
C TRP A 133 2.65 3.43 -7.12
N CYS A 134 2.65 4.52 -6.38
CA CYS A 134 3.79 5.36 -6.09
C CYS A 134 4.95 4.55 -5.54
N TYR A 135 4.70 3.61 -4.61
CA TYR A 135 5.77 2.77 -4.06
C TYR A 135 6.54 2.00 -5.14
N ARG A 136 5.86 1.41 -6.13
CA ARG A 136 6.54 0.67 -7.21
C ARG A 136 7.37 1.60 -8.07
N GLU A 137 6.84 2.76 -8.43
CA GLU A 137 7.55 3.77 -9.22
C GLU A 137 8.76 4.31 -8.46
N THR A 138 8.59 4.67 -7.17
CA THR A 138 9.70 5.12 -6.31
C THR A 138 10.77 4.04 -6.15
N ARG A 139 10.40 2.76 -6.05
CA ARG A 139 11.37 1.65 -5.99
C ARG A 139 12.10 1.45 -7.31
N GLY A 140 11.41 1.60 -8.43
CA GLY A 140 12.05 1.58 -9.76
C GLY A 140 13.11 2.68 -9.87
N LEU A 141 12.76 3.91 -9.49
CA LEU A 141 13.69 5.04 -9.46
C LEU A 141 14.82 4.84 -8.44
N TYR A 142 14.54 4.26 -7.27
CA TYR A 142 15.57 3.92 -6.28
C TYR A 142 16.64 3.03 -6.91
N GLY A 143 16.24 1.94 -7.56
CA GLY A 143 17.17 1.00 -8.18
C GLY A 143 17.98 1.65 -9.32
N GLN A 144 17.35 2.50 -10.13
CA GLN A 144 18.06 3.26 -11.16
C GLN A 144 19.11 4.20 -10.54
N LEU A 145 18.73 4.97 -9.52
CA LEU A 145 19.63 5.92 -8.85
C LEU A 145 20.76 5.21 -8.08
N GLU A 146 20.48 4.05 -7.47
CA GLU A 146 21.50 3.21 -6.81
C GLU A 146 22.52 2.65 -7.82
N GLN A 147 22.07 2.28 -9.02
CA GLN A 147 22.97 1.88 -10.11
C GLN A 147 23.89 3.05 -10.52
N GLU A 148 23.36 4.27 -10.64
CA GLU A 148 24.18 5.45 -10.92
C GLU A 148 25.31 5.61 -9.89
N VAL A 149 25.04 5.37 -8.59
CA VAL A 149 26.06 5.40 -7.52
C VAL A 149 27.15 4.35 -7.74
N THR A 150 26.79 3.16 -8.21
CA THR A 150 27.75 2.10 -8.50
C THR A 150 28.67 2.51 -9.64
N ASP A 151 28.11 3.05 -10.72
CA ASP A 151 28.88 3.59 -11.84
C ASP A 151 29.81 4.74 -11.41
N PHE A 152 29.40 5.55 -10.41
CA PHE A 152 30.26 6.59 -9.81
C PHE A 152 31.49 6.02 -9.09
N LYS A 153 31.42 4.83 -8.52
CA LYS A 153 32.60 4.19 -7.90
C LYS A 153 33.62 3.80 -8.98
N GLU A 154 33.15 3.36 -10.14
CA GLU A 154 34.00 2.97 -11.27
C GLU A 154 34.66 4.17 -11.95
N LEU A 155 33.99 5.33 -11.95
CA LEU A 155 34.50 6.63 -12.41
C LEU A 155 35.81 7.09 -11.73
N ALA A 156 36.13 6.57 -10.54
CA ALA A 156 37.43 6.78 -9.91
C ALA A 156 38.59 6.30 -10.79
N THR A 157 38.36 5.26 -11.59
CA THR A 157 39.39 4.62 -12.42
C THR A 157 39.53 5.24 -13.82
N GLN A 158 38.54 6.02 -14.28
CA GLN A 158 38.47 6.57 -15.65
C GLN A 158 38.80 8.06 -15.72
N ARG A 159 40.07 8.44 -15.48
CA ARG A 159 40.48 9.85 -15.32
C ARG A 159 40.17 10.76 -16.51
N ASP A 160 40.35 10.28 -17.74
CA ASP A 160 40.29 11.13 -18.94
C ASP A 160 38.87 11.52 -19.36
N THR A 161 37.89 10.66 -19.11
CA THR A 161 36.47 10.90 -19.44
C THR A 161 35.63 11.32 -18.25
N ARG A 162 36.23 11.37 -17.05
CA ARG A 162 35.56 11.59 -15.76
C ARG A 162 34.70 12.85 -15.77
N LEU A 163 35.28 14.00 -16.09
CA LEU A 163 34.59 15.29 -15.96
C LEU A 163 33.34 15.37 -16.86
N GLU A 164 33.44 14.87 -18.09
CA GLU A 164 32.29 14.85 -19.02
C GLU A 164 31.21 13.87 -18.56
N GLN A 165 31.59 12.70 -18.05
CA GLN A 165 30.62 11.76 -17.44
C GLN A 165 29.93 12.35 -16.19
N LEU A 166 30.66 13.11 -15.34
CA LEU A 166 30.06 13.82 -14.20
C LEU A 166 29.06 14.89 -14.65
N LYS A 167 29.39 15.68 -15.68
CA LYS A 167 28.48 16.69 -16.27
C LYS A 167 27.24 16.05 -16.89
N GLN A 168 27.40 14.92 -17.58
CA GLN A 168 26.28 14.17 -18.12
C GLN A 168 25.34 13.70 -17.00
N LYS A 169 25.88 13.10 -15.94
CA LYS A 169 25.08 12.67 -14.78
C LYS A 169 24.39 13.84 -14.07
N LEU A 170 25.00 15.03 -14.02
CA LEU A 170 24.32 16.26 -13.53
C LEU A 170 23.13 16.70 -14.39
N THR A 171 23.06 16.26 -15.64
CA THR A 171 21.95 16.59 -16.54
C THR A 171 20.82 15.54 -16.42
N GLU A 172 21.16 14.27 -16.23
CA GLU A 172 20.21 13.15 -16.26
C GLU A 172 19.59 12.81 -14.89
N MET A 173 20.36 12.91 -13.82
CA MET A 173 19.90 12.51 -12.48
C MET A 173 18.88 13.45 -11.82
N PRO A 174 18.86 14.78 -12.08
CA PRO A 174 17.89 15.66 -11.44
C PRO A 174 16.43 15.30 -11.74
N SER A 175 16.10 14.86 -12.95
CA SER A 175 14.72 14.45 -13.29
C SER A 175 14.32 13.21 -12.50
N LYS A 176 15.16 12.16 -12.49
CA LYS A 176 14.93 10.94 -11.69
C LYS A 176 14.77 11.25 -10.20
N THR A 177 15.60 12.15 -9.65
CA THR A 177 15.55 12.52 -8.23
C THR A 177 14.32 13.38 -7.91
N PHE A 178 13.90 14.23 -8.84
CA PHE A 178 12.66 15.00 -8.72
C PHE A 178 11.43 14.09 -8.74
N ASP A 179 11.34 13.17 -9.70
CA ASP A 179 10.23 12.19 -9.78
C ASP A 179 10.21 11.30 -8.53
N TYR A 180 11.38 10.91 -8.03
CA TYR A 180 11.51 10.16 -6.77
C TYR A 180 10.89 10.93 -5.59
N ALA A 181 11.20 12.23 -5.48
CA ALA A 181 10.64 13.11 -4.44
C ALA A 181 9.13 13.30 -4.60
N VAL A 182 8.64 13.42 -5.83
CA VAL A 182 7.21 13.52 -6.16
C VAL A 182 6.46 12.29 -5.65
N TYR A 183 6.90 11.08 -6.03
CA TYR A 183 6.22 9.87 -5.59
C TYR A 183 6.32 9.62 -4.07
N LEU A 184 7.42 10.06 -3.44
CA LEU A 184 7.54 10.03 -1.98
C LEU A 184 6.51 10.93 -1.29
N ARG A 185 6.31 12.15 -1.79
CA ARG A 185 5.25 13.05 -1.31
C ARG A 185 3.87 12.43 -1.55
N ASP A 186 3.62 11.90 -2.74
CA ASP A 186 2.31 11.33 -3.08
C ASP A 186 1.97 10.11 -2.20
N LEU A 187 2.96 9.31 -1.78
CA LEU A 187 2.79 8.28 -0.75
C LEU A 187 2.28 8.85 0.59
N GLU A 188 2.79 10.01 1.03
CA GLU A 188 2.31 10.69 2.24
C GLU A 188 0.90 11.23 2.07
N ASP A 189 0.61 11.81 0.90
CA ASP A 189 -0.72 12.34 0.57
C ASP A 189 -1.76 11.21 0.58
N HIS A 190 -1.45 10.05 -0.01
CA HIS A 190 -2.34 8.89 0.03
C HIS A 190 -2.50 8.30 1.44
N LYS A 191 -1.43 8.27 2.24
CA LYS A 191 -1.54 7.88 3.65
C LYS A 191 -2.50 8.80 4.41
N THR A 192 -2.38 10.11 4.20
CA THR A 192 -3.25 11.14 4.80
C THR A 192 -4.69 10.97 4.32
N ALA A 193 -4.91 10.77 3.03
CA ALA A 193 -6.22 10.52 2.46
C ALA A 193 -6.90 9.28 3.08
N ILE A 194 -6.15 8.20 3.34
CA ILE A 194 -6.68 7.02 4.05
C ILE A 194 -7.07 7.38 5.47
N ALA A 195 -6.26 8.15 6.21
CA ALA A 195 -6.57 8.56 7.58
C ALA A 195 -7.84 9.42 7.64
N THR A 196 -7.94 10.45 6.79
CA THR A 196 -9.13 11.33 6.73
C THR A 196 -10.38 10.57 6.35
N ASN A 197 -10.31 9.68 5.35
CA ASN A 197 -11.49 8.90 4.97
C ASN A 197 -11.83 7.81 5.99
N ALA A 198 -10.87 7.34 6.80
CA ALA A 198 -11.14 6.44 7.91
C ALA A 198 -11.91 7.15 9.03
N GLU A 199 -11.55 8.39 9.38
CA GLU A 199 -12.31 9.21 10.33
C GLU A 199 -13.73 9.51 9.81
N ASN A 200 -13.85 9.88 8.53
CA ASN A 200 -15.16 10.10 7.91
C ASN A 200 -16.00 8.82 7.89
N TYR A 201 -15.39 7.67 7.57
CA TYR A 201 -16.07 6.38 7.58
C TYR A 201 -16.63 6.08 8.98
N ASP A 202 -15.82 6.27 10.03
CA ASP A 202 -16.25 6.05 11.41
C ASP A 202 -17.41 6.99 11.79
N TYR A 203 -17.31 8.28 11.44
CA TYR A 203 -18.39 9.25 11.64
C TYR A 203 -19.70 8.81 10.98
N TRP A 204 -19.66 8.40 9.70
CA TRP A 204 -20.86 7.96 8.99
C TRP A 204 -21.41 6.64 9.51
N LEU A 205 -20.55 5.75 10.00
CA LEU A 205 -20.96 4.50 10.64
C LEU A 205 -21.71 4.79 11.94
N GLU A 206 -21.22 5.73 12.76
CA GLU A 206 -21.92 6.17 13.98
C GLU A 206 -23.28 6.80 13.64
N LYS A 207 -23.39 7.60 12.57
CA LYS A 207 -24.69 8.13 12.13
C LYS A 207 -25.71 7.07 11.74
N ILE A 208 -25.26 5.94 11.21
CA ILE A 208 -26.13 4.78 10.93
C ILE A 208 -26.50 4.09 12.26
N ARG A 209 -25.55 3.94 13.18
CA ARG A 209 -25.77 3.35 14.52
C ARG A 209 -26.77 4.12 15.37
N GLU A 210 -26.79 5.45 15.28
CA GLU A 210 -27.78 6.32 15.95
C GLU A 210 -29.24 5.98 15.57
N SER A 211 -29.47 5.32 14.43
CA SER A 211 -30.80 4.90 13.97
C SER A 211 -30.97 3.36 13.95
N SER A 212 -30.00 2.61 14.49
CA SER A 212 -30.07 1.14 14.56
C SER A 212 -31.08 0.68 15.61
N LEU A 213 -31.73 -0.45 15.33
CA LEU A 213 -32.62 -1.13 16.27
C LEU A 213 -31.81 -1.99 17.25
N LYS A 214 -32.45 -2.41 18.35
CA LYS A 214 -31.78 -3.12 19.47
C LYS A 214 -30.99 -4.35 19.04
N ASP A 215 -31.51 -5.12 18.08
CA ASP A 215 -30.92 -6.40 17.64
C ASP A 215 -30.10 -6.25 16.34
N ASP A 216 -29.88 -5.01 15.86
CA ASP A 216 -29.04 -4.78 14.70
C ASP A 216 -27.56 -5.06 15.00
N ASN A 217 -26.89 -5.67 14.04
CA ASN A 217 -25.47 -5.93 14.09
C ASN A 217 -24.83 -5.69 12.72
N ILE A 218 -24.06 -4.61 12.63
CA ILE A 218 -23.28 -4.23 11.45
C ILE A 218 -21.77 -4.25 11.72
N GLU A 219 -21.31 -5.12 12.61
CA GLU A 219 -19.89 -5.24 12.99
C GLU A 219 -18.98 -5.47 11.77
N PHE A 220 -19.45 -6.14 10.72
CA PHE A 220 -18.67 -6.33 9.51
C PHE A 220 -18.27 -5.00 8.83
N LEU A 221 -19.11 -3.95 8.93
CA LEU A 221 -18.77 -2.60 8.44
C LEU A 221 -17.68 -1.97 9.32
N ALA A 222 -17.71 -2.18 10.63
CA ALA A 222 -16.66 -1.73 11.55
C ALA A 222 -15.35 -2.49 11.34
N ASN A 223 -15.41 -3.78 11.03
CA ASN A 223 -14.25 -4.63 10.79
C ASN A 223 -13.43 -4.18 9.58
N PHE A 224 -14.07 -3.62 8.55
CA PHE A 224 -13.36 -2.99 7.44
C PHE A 224 -12.40 -1.89 7.93
N LEU A 225 -12.89 -0.99 8.80
CA LEU A 225 -12.09 0.07 9.41
C LEU A 225 -11.00 -0.52 10.30
N ASN A 226 -11.37 -1.37 11.26
CA ASN A 226 -10.47 -1.87 12.30
C ASN A 226 -9.32 -2.72 11.75
N GLN A 227 -9.60 -3.52 10.73
CA GLN A 227 -8.61 -4.45 10.18
C GLN A 227 -7.82 -3.83 9.04
N ARG A 228 -8.47 -3.18 8.06
CA ARG A 228 -7.79 -2.81 6.81
C ARG A 228 -7.09 -1.46 6.87
N THR A 229 -7.72 -0.41 7.39
CA THR A 229 -7.17 0.95 7.27
C THR A 229 -5.89 1.13 8.08
N LYS A 230 -5.84 0.57 9.30
CA LYS A 230 -4.64 0.56 10.15
C LYS A 230 -3.50 -0.20 9.49
N LEU A 231 -3.78 -1.34 8.85
CA LEU A 231 -2.78 -2.11 8.11
C LEU A 231 -2.25 -1.32 6.91
N PHE A 232 -3.13 -0.66 6.14
CA PHE A 232 -2.73 0.15 4.99
C PHE A 232 -1.81 1.30 5.39
N GLN A 233 -2.20 2.08 6.41
CA GLN A 233 -1.37 3.19 6.89
C GLN A 233 -0.01 2.71 7.42
N ARG A 234 0.02 1.58 8.13
CA ARG A 234 1.26 0.97 8.61
C ARG A 234 2.16 0.54 7.45
N GLN A 235 1.59 -0.12 6.43
CA GLN A 235 2.35 -0.54 5.25
C GLN A 235 2.95 0.66 4.50
N ILE A 236 2.17 1.74 4.30
CA ILE A 236 2.66 2.94 3.64
C ILE A 236 3.76 3.60 4.50
N GLN A 237 3.59 3.65 5.82
CA GLN A 237 4.63 4.17 6.71
C GLN A 237 5.93 3.35 6.63
N THR A 238 5.83 2.01 6.59
CA THR A 238 7.00 1.15 6.39
C THR A 238 7.69 1.44 5.06
N ASN A 239 6.92 1.62 3.98
CA ASN A 239 7.45 1.96 2.67
C ASN A 239 8.17 3.33 2.69
N LEU A 240 7.56 4.34 3.32
CA LEU A 240 8.17 5.67 3.49
C LEU A 240 9.46 5.60 4.32
N ASN A 241 9.47 4.87 5.43
CA ASN A 241 10.64 4.71 6.28
C ASN A 241 11.82 4.07 5.52
N TYR A 242 11.51 3.18 4.59
CA TYR A 242 12.51 2.55 3.74
C TYR A 242 13.03 3.49 2.63
N LEU A 243 12.14 4.27 1.99
CA LEU A 243 12.48 5.09 0.83
C LEU A 243 13.05 6.48 1.17
N LYS A 244 12.59 7.12 2.26
CA LYS A 244 13.05 8.47 2.64
C LYS A 244 14.56 8.59 2.83
N PRO A 245 15.27 7.64 3.48
CA PRO A 245 16.73 7.73 3.59
C PRO A 245 17.43 7.76 2.23
N GLY A 246 16.87 7.08 1.23
CA GLY A 246 17.39 7.10 -0.15
C GLY A 246 17.39 8.50 -0.77
N GLN A 247 16.33 9.28 -0.52
CA GLN A 247 16.23 10.65 -1.04
C GLN A 247 17.42 11.51 -0.61
N GLN A 248 17.72 11.49 0.70
CA GLN A 248 18.83 12.25 1.27
C GLN A 248 20.18 11.83 0.68
N LEU A 249 20.37 10.54 0.44
CA LEU A 249 21.58 10.01 -0.18
C LEU A 249 21.74 10.53 -1.61
N PHE A 250 20.66 10.51 -2.41
CA PHE A 250 20.70 10.98 -3.79
C PHE A 250 20.90 12.50 -3.89
N ASP A 251 20.30 13.27 -2.98
CA ASP A 251 20.52 14.73 -2.89
C ASP A 251 21.98 15.06 -2.54
N GLN A 252 22.57 14.33 -1.57
CA GLN A 252 23.97 14.48 -1.20
C GLN A 252 24.92 14.10 -2.35
N MET A 253 24.58 13.05 -3.10
CA MET A 253 25.31 12.67 -4.31
C MET A 253 25.29 13.80 -5.34
N LEU A 254 24.11 14.33 -5.69
CA LEU A 254 23.98 15.45 -6.62
C LEU A 254 24.79 16.68 -6.18
N GLY A 255 24.71 17.05 -4.90
CA GLY A 255 25.50 18.15 -4.34
C GLY A 255 27.01 17.90 -4.45
N SER A 256 27.44 16.65 -4.25
CA SER A 256 28.85 16.27 -4.36
C SER A 256 29.34 16.32 -5.80
N ILE A 257 28.55 15.83 -6.77
CA ILE A 257 28.89 15.90 -8.18
C ILE A 257 29.00 17.36 -8.64
N ARG A 258 28.07 18.24 -8.25
CA ARG A 258 28.16 19.69 -8.53
C ARG A 258 29.46 20.26 -7.97
N GLY A 259 29.77 19.98 -6.72
CA GLY A 259 31.00 20.46 -6.08
C GLY A 259 32.29 19.94 -6.75
N ILE A 260 32.28 18.75 -7.35
CA ILE A 260 33.41 18.23 -8.13
C ILE A 260 33.49 18.95 -9.48
N VAL A 261 32.39 19.08 -10.21
CA VAL A 261 32.38 19.74 -11.53
C VAL A 261 32.78 21.23 -11.44
N GLU A 262 32.48 21.89 -10.33
CA GLU A 262 32.81 23.31 -10.07
C GLU A 262 34.24 23.55 -9.58
N THR A 263 35.04 22.51 -9.26
CA THR A 263 36.41 22.65 -8.72
C THR A 263 37.52 22.35 -9.74
N GLU A 264 38.74 22.83 -9.49
CA GLU A 264 39.92 22.58 -10.33
C GLU A 264 40.40 21.11 -10.27
N GLN A 265 40.95 20.60 -11.37
CA GLN A 265 41.32 19.17 -11.56
C GLN A 265 42.07 18.51 -10.39
N ALA A 266 43.04 19.19 -9.77
CA ALA A 266 43.83 18.63 -8.68
C ALA A 266 43.01 18.44 -7.37
N GLN A 267 41.98 19.26 -7.17
CA GLN A 267 41.08 19.16 -6.02
C GLN A 267 39.94 18.17 -6.27
N GLN A 268 39.54 17.99 -7.55
CA GLN A 268 38.52 17.02 -7.96
C GLN A 268 38.87 15.59 -7.52
N GLU A 269 40.11 15.14 -7.77
CA GLU A 269 40.51 13.75 -7.45
C GLU A 269 40.39 13.45 -5.94
N LYS A 270 40.91 14.35 -5.10
CA LYS A 270 40.90 14.20 -3.64
C LYS A 270 39.48 14.26 -3.06
N ARG A 271 38.58 15.07 -3.63
CA ARG A 271 37.18 15.13 -3.17
C ARG A 271 36.41 13.87 -3.56
N LEU A 272 36.63 13.36 -4.77
CA LEU A 272 35.95 12.16 -5.24
C LEU A 272 36.35 10.91 -4.43
N GLU A 273 37.64 10.70 -4.17
CA GLU A 273 38.10 9.56 -3.35
C GLU A 273 37.48 9.57 -1.94
N ARG A 274 37.43 10.74 -1.31
CA ARG A 274 36.79 10.91 0.01
C ARG A 274 35.29 10.64 -0.04
N TRP A 275 34.62 11.06 -1.11
CA TRP A 275 33.19 10.83 -1.28
C TRP A 275 32.86 9.35 -1.54
N ILE A 276 33.61 8.68 -2.41
CA ILE A 276 33.45 7.24 -2.70
C ILE A 276 33.65 6.40 -1.43
N ALA A 277 34.66 6.72 -0.63
CA ALA A 277 34.89 6.06 0.65
C ALA A 277 33.70 6.24 1.62
N SER A 278 33.06 7.42 1.59
CA SER A 278 31.91 7.75 2.46
C SER A 278 30.62 7.04 2.01
N VAL A 279 30.33 7.05 0.71
CA VAL A 279 29.09 6.47 0.15
C VAL A 279 29.15 4.95 0.03
N GLY A 280 30.35 4.39 -0.16
CA GLY A 280 30.57 2.94 -0.13
C GLY A 280 30.12 2.25 1.16
N ILE A 281 30.17 2.96 2.29
CA ILE A 281 29.76 2.46 3.61
C ILE A 281 28.24 2.59 3.82
N GLY A 282 27.62 3.65 3.28
CA GLY A 282 26.19 3.91 3.45
C GLY A 282 25.26 2.96 2.68
N LEU A 283 25.62 2.62 1.43
CA LEU A 283 24.80 1.75 0.57
C LEU A 283 24.82 0.27 0.97
N ALA A 284 25.91 -0.21 1.58
CA ALA A 284 26.02 -1.59 2.02
C ALA A 284 24.99 -1.95 3.13
N VAL A 285 24.49 -0.95 3.86
CA VAL A 285 23.53 -1.14 4.97
C VAL A 285 22.07 -1.06 4.51
N SER A 286 21.75 -0.34 3.42
CA SER A 286 20.38 -0.18 2.90
C SER A 286 19.87 -1.36 2.06
N GLY A 287 20.77 -2.18 1.49
CA GLY A 287 20.42 -3.32 0.65
C GLY A 287 19.84 -4.54 1.39
N ILE A 288 20.02 -4.64 2.72
CA ILE A 288 19.72 -5.87 3.48
C ILE A 288 18.23 -5.99 3.87
N SER A 289 17.45 -4.91 3.81
CA SER A 289 16.11 -4.87 4.41
C SER A 289 14.93 -5.18 3.47
N SER A 290 15.16 -5.54 2.20
CA SER A 290 14.07 -5.55 1.19
C SER A 290 13.84 -6.82 0.36
N GLN A 291 14.52 -7.94 0.61
CA GLN A 291 14.28 -9.15 -0.19
C GLN A 291 13.45 -10.18 0.56
N THR A 292 12.12 -10.16 0.37
CA THR A 292 11.27 -11.34 0.59
C THR A 292 11.51 -12.36 -0.52
N ALA A 293 12.70 -12.93 -0.51
CA ALA A 293 13.06 -14.22 -1.07
C ALA A 293 14.39 -14.56 -0.40
N ALA A 294 14.42 -15.59 0.45
CA ALA A 294 15.53 -15.87 1.38
C ALA A 294 16.92 -16.17 0.73
N LYS A 295 17.05 -16.13 -0.60
CA LYS A 295 18.26 -16.58 -1.32
C LYS A 295 19.49 -15.64 -1.27
N PRO A 296 19.36 -14.30 -1.34
CA PRO A 296 20.53 -13.40 -1.32
C PRO A 296 21.14 -13.27 0.08
N VAL A 297 20.32 -13.40 1.13
CA VAL A 297 20.79 -13.38 2.52
C VAL A 297 21.60 -14.65 2.83
N GLU A 298 21.13 -15.80 2.34
CA GLU A 298 21.81 -17.09 2.50
C GLU A 298 23.18 -17.13 1.81
N SER A 299 23.29 -16.57 0.59
CA SER A 299 24.58 -16.54 -0.13
C SER A 299 25.62 -15.66 0.56
N ILE A 300 25.21 -14.51 1.11
CA ILE A 300 26.11 -13.58 1.80
C ILE A 300 26.53 -14.15 3.17
N ILE A 301 25.61 -14.77 3.91
CA ILE A 301 25.92 -15.40 5.20
C ILE A 301 26.81 -16.62 5.03
N THR A 302 26.63 -17.41 3.98
CA THR A 302 27.49 -18.59 3.71
C THR A 302 28.89 -18.16 3.27
N GLN A 303 29.01 -17.02 2.60
CA GLN A 303 30.29 -16.44 2.18
C GLN A 303 31.07 -15.81 3.34
N LEU A 304 30.38 -15.23 4.32
CA LEU A 304 31.00 -14.64 5.51
C LEU A 304 31.20 -15.66 6.66
N TYR A 305 30.36 -16.69 6.75
CA TYR A 305 30.35 -17.67 7.86
C TYR A 305 30.05 -19.09 7.37
N PRO A 306 31.02 -19.78 6.74
CA PRO A 306 30.81 -21.03 6.00
C PRO A 306 30.44 -22.27 6.85
N LYS A 307 30.28 -22.13 8.19
CA LYS A 307 30.03 -23.26 9.11
C LYS A 307 28.71 -23.18 9.88
N GLN A 308 27.82 -22.23 9.58
CA GLN A 308 26.58 -22.05 10.35
C GLN A 308 25.35 -22.14 9.44
N SER A 309 24.67 -23.29 9.47
CA SER A 309 23.37 -23.47 8.81
C SER A 309 22.26 -22.89 9.68
N LEU A 310 21.49 -21.95 9.13
CA LEU A 310 20.30 -21.39 9.77
C LEU A 310 19.07 -22.20 9.33
N ASP A 311 18.77 -23.27 10.06
CA ASP A 311 17.44 -23.88 10.00
C ASP A 311 16.45 -22.95 10.70
N CYS A 312 15.56 -22.32 9.93
CA CYS A 312 14.50 -21.49 10.47
C CYS A 312 13.43 -22.40 11.10
N PRO A 313 13.07 -22.24 12.40
CA PRO A 313 12.07 -23.09 13.01
C PRO A 313 10.69 -22.80 12.40
N LYS A 314 9.94 -23.87 12.11
CA LYS A 314 8.61 -23.86 11.46
C LYS A 314 7.49 -23.27 12.33
N ALA A 315 7.65 -22.05 12.85
CA ALA A 315 6.67 -21.40 13.71
C ALA A 315 6.36 -19.95 13.27
N GLY A 316 5.46 -19.79 12.30
CA GLY A 316 4.63 -18.59 12.10
C GLY A 316 5.32 -17.29 11.64
N VAL A 317 4.51 -16.33 11.18
CA VAL A 317 4.94 -15.05 10.55
C VAL A 317 5.37 -14.00 11.61
N THR A 318 4.97 -14.17 12.86
CA THR A 318 5.18 -13.22 13.97
C THR A 318 6.64 -13.08 14.43
N PRO A 319 7.46 -14.15 14.52
CA PRO A 319 8.87 -14.03 14.91
C PRO A 319 9.74 -13.33 13.85
N CYS A 320 9.34 -13.41 12.57
CA CYS A 320 10.13 -12.84 11.47
C CYS A 320 10.16 -11.31 11.51
N LEU A 321 9.05 -10.66 11.87
CA LEU A 321 8.95 -9.19 11.96
C LEU A 321 9.77 -8.62 13.13
N ILE A 322 9.82 -9.33 14.26
CA ILE A 322 10.63 -8.92 15.42
C ILE A 322 12.12 -9.05 15.08
N TYR A 323 12.50 -10.11 14.36
CA TYR A 323 13.88 -10.30 13.88
C TYR A 323 14.32 -9.17 12.94
N SER A 324 13.47 -8.75 11.99
CA SER A 324 13.76 -7.66 11.07
C SER A 324 13.97 -6.32 11.78
N VAL A 325 13.16 -6.01 12.80
CA VAL A 325 13.27 -4.76 13.56
C VAL A 325 14.55 -4.72 14.40
N VAL A 326 14.87 -5.81 15.11
CA VAL A 326 16.10 -5.92 15.91
C VAL A 326 17.33 -5.86 15.00
N PHE A 327 17.28 -6.49 13.83
CA PHE A 327 18.37 -6.49 12.86
C PHE A 327 18.63 -5.09 12.28
N VAL A 328 17.57 -4.34 11.94
CA VAL A 328 17.69 -2.95 11.48
C VAL A 328 18.26 -2.05 12.59
N LEU A 329 17.78 -2.17 13.82
CA LEU A 329 18.29 -1.39 14.95
C LEU A 329 19.76 -1.70 15.26
N PHE A 330 20.16 -2.97 15.16
CA PHE A 330 21.55 -3.39 15.32
C PHE A 330 22.46 -2.77 14.24
N HIS A 331 22.03 -2.75 12.98
CA HIS A 331 22.83 -2.20 11.88
C HIS A 331 22.91 -0.68 11.90
N VAL A 332 21.83 0.01 12.27
CA VAL A 332 21.84 1.47 12.49
C VAL A 332 22.74 1.83 13.66
N GLY A 333 22.68 1.07 14.76
CA GLY A 333 23.56 1.27 15.92
C GLY A 333 25.04 1.02 15.59
N PHE A 334 25.35 -0.04 14.85
CA PHE A 334 26.72 -0.36 14.43
C PHE A 334 27.28 0.69 13.45
N GLY A 335 26.45 1.20 12.53
CA GLY A 335 26.81 2.29 11.62
C GLY A 335 27.13 3.60 12.37
N PHE A 336 26.37 3.92 13.42
CA PHE A 336 26.62 5.10 14.25
C PHE A 336 27.93 4.99 15.06
N ILE A 337 28.20 3.81 15.63
CA ILE A 337 29.43 3.57 16.41
C ILE A 337 30.67 3.61 15.52
N THR A 338 30.62 3.01 14.33
CA THR A 338 31.75 3.03 13.39
C THR A 338 32.01 4.44 12.84
N ALA A 339 30.98 5.23 12.55
CA ALA A 339 31.11 6.63 12.17
C ALA A 339 31.76 7.49 13.28
N LEU A 340 31.40 7.26 14.55
CA LEU A 340 32.02 7.95 15.70
C LEU A 340 33.49 7.58 15.90
N ILE A 341 33.85 6.32 15.71
CA ILE A 341 35.24 5.85 15.81
C ILE A 341 36.08 6.47 14.69
N PHE A 342 35.59 6.47 13.45
CA PHE A 342 36.30 7.07 12.31
C PHE A 342 36.41 8.59 12.41
N GLY A 343 35.37 9.28 12.88
CA GLY A 343 35.43 10.72 13.14
C GLY A 343 36.53 11.09 14.15
N ARG A 344 36.71 10.29 15.20
CA ARG A 344 37.79 10.48 16.18
C ARG A 344 39.18 10.13 15.67
N ILE A 345 39.31 9.19 14.73
CA ILE A 345 40.58 8.84 14.11
C ILE A 345 41.02 9.95 13.14
N MET A 346 40.08 10.55 12.39
CA MET A 346 40.36 11.67 11.50
C MET A 346 40.76 12.95 12.24
N ASP A 347 40.18 13.22 13.41
CA ASP A 347 40.55 14.39 14.25
C ASP A 347 41.96 14.27 14.86
N ARG A 348 42.49 13.04 15.02
CA ARG A 348 43.83 12.78 15.56
C ARG A 348 44.94 12.75 14.50
N GLY A 349 44.60 12.64 13.21
CA GLY A 349 45.57 12.66 12.11
C GLY A 349 45.88 14.05 11.54
N GLY A 350 45.29 15.11 12.12
CA GLY A 350 45.42 16.50 11.68
C GLY A 350 46.27 17.39 12.58
N LYS A 351 47.28 16.84 13.27
CA LYS A 351 48.35 17.61 13.93
C LYS A 351 49.72 17.21 13.42
#